data_AF-A0A6M5Z5S8-F1
#
_entry.id   AF-A0A6M5Z5S8-F1
#
_cell.length_a   1.000
_cell.length_b   1.000
_cell.length_c   1.000
_cell.angle_alpha   90.00
_cell.angle_beta   90.00
_cell.angle_gamma   90.00
#
_symmetry.space_group_name_H-M   'P 1'
#
loop_
_entity.id
_entity.type
_entity.pdbx_description
1 polymer ?
#
loop_
_entity_poly.entity_id
_entity_poly.type
_entity_poly.pdbx_seq_one_letter_code
_entity_poly.pdbx_strand_id
1 'polypeptide(L)'
;MDLRALIFVPALAGAAVFAFVYFTFAAHYYLTILESTGSGAREVTWLRESITDNFWKPFYLAWLLVLWMGPAYVVGRTLAGSTGAAWVGFAVPVLTAWLLYPVSQLSSLSASSVWTPLTLQVFTRLAQKPGVTVAFLVLTLPVFALGGIAFRWAFLTEGEWHLLFTGVPLLAFAGFLYARLLGRLAFVLMFTKDLLKGKKKKKPKPMDATPPTSTNEPAHLPVEVSDPTPIMTPLDGEIVGYNVLIADDPPVPKKRVKAEVIEDDPPELGSAPISPRKPAPATSSRGARTWTDEDDDATPYNVNAPEAVPEECAPKRVFKPKAEDLALLDRRDAPKAPKQVWSAEVVVFFVQPGTISALMTLSLLGALAGAMVRVARQFNPAAGGE
;
A
#
# COMPACT_ATOMS: atom_id res chain seq x y z
N MET A 1 -3.54 -23.28 -46.60
CA MET A 1 -3.44 -22.76 -45.22
C MET A 1 -4.42 -21.61 -45.10
N ASP A 2 -5.22 -21.57 -44.05
CA ASP A 2 -6.20 -20.50 -43.85
C ASP A 2 -5.48 -19.22 -43.41
N LEU A 3 -5.52 -18.17 -44.24
CA LEU A 3 -4.88 -16.88 -43.96
C LEU A 3 -5.43 -16.26 -42.65
N ARG A 4 -6.69 -16.55 -42.31
CA ARG A 4 -7.31 -16.08 -41.06
C ARG A 4 -6.60 -16.62 -39.83
N ALA A 5 -6.26 -17.91 -39.83
CA ALA A 5 -5.52 -18.53 -38.73
C ALA A 5 -4.11 -17.94 -38.56
N LEU A 6 -3.45 -17.62 -39.67
CA LEU A 6 -2.11 -17.02 -39.67
C LEU A 6 -2.10 -15.62 -39.02
N ILE A 7 -3.18 -14.84 -39.19
CA ILE A 7 -3.33 -13.50 -38.58
C ILE A 7 -3.88 -13.60 -37.14
N PHE A 8 -4.79 -14.55 -36.90
CA PHE A 8 -5.44 -14.74 -35.61
C PHE A 8 -4.46 -15.06 -34.49
N VAL A 9 -3.51 -15.98 -34.71
CA VAL A 9 -2.60 -16.43 -33.64
C VAL A 9 -1.70 -15.29 -33.11
N PRO A 10 -1.00 -14.52 -33.97
CA PRO A 10 -0.25 -13.35 -33.51
C PRO A 10 -1.14 -12.27 -32.88
N ALA A 11 -2.34 -12.03 -33.43
CA ALA A 11 -3.27 -11.05 -32.87
C ALA A 11 -3.75 -11.44 -31.47
N LEU A 12 -4.03 -12.73 -31.24
CA LEU A 12 -4.42 -13.26 -29.93
C LEU A 12 -3.27 -13.16 -28.93
N ALA A 13 -2.04 -13.52 -29.34
CA ALA A 13 -0.85 -13.36 -28.51
C ALA A 13 -0.60 -11.89 -28.15
N GLY A 14 -0.70 -11.00 -29.13
CA GLY A 14 -0.61 -9.55 -28.92
C GLY A 14 -1.70 -9.05 -27.96
N ALA A 15 -2.95 -9.48 -28.15
CA ALA A 15 -4.05 -9.14 -27.25
C ALA A 15 -3.78 -9.58 -25.81
N ALA A 16 -3.26 -10.79 -25.60
CA ALA A 16 -2.90 -11.27 -24.27
C ALA A 16 -1.77 -10.43 -23.63
N VAL A 17 -0.71 -10.12 -24.37
CA VAL A 17 0.42 -9.31 -23.89
C VAL A 17 -0.04 -7.89 -23.55
N PHE A 18 -0.74 -7.20 -24.46
CA PHE A 18 -1.22 -5.84 -24.22
C PHE A 18 -2.28 -5.77 -23.12
N ALA A 19 -3.17 -6.76 -23.01
CA ALA A 19 -4.11 -6.84 -21.91
C ALA A 19 -3.37 -7.02 -20.57
N PHE A 20 -2.35 -7.89 -20.51
CA PHE A 20 -1.56 -8.09 -19.31
C PHE A 20 -0.80 -6.82 -18.87
N VAL A 21 -0.18 -6.11 -19.83
CA VAL A 21 0.46 -4.80 -19.56
C VAL A 21 -0.57 -3.80 -19.05
N TYR A 22 -1.73 -3.69 -19.72
CA TYR A 22 -2.83 -2.84 -19.27
C TYR A 22 -3.27 -3.16 -17.84
N PHE A 23 -3.49 -4.44 -17.50
CA PHE A 23 -3.89 -4.85 -16.16
C PHE A 23 -2.82 -4.59 -15.11
N THR A 24 -1.54 -4.71 -15.47
CA THR A 24 -0.42 -4.39 -14.58
C THR A 24 -0.45 -2.91 -14.18
N PHE A 25 -0.60 -2.01 -15.15
CA PHE A 25 -0.72 -0.57 -14.88
C PHE A 25 -2.03 -0.21 -14.19
N ALA A 26 -3.15 -0.83 -14.59
CA ALA A 26 -4.45 -0.63 -13.95
C ALA A 26 -4.40 -1.00 -12.47
N ALA A 27 -3.83 -2.16 -12.14
CA ALA A 27 -3.69 -2.65 -10.77
C ALA A 27 -2.76 -1.75 -9.94
N HIS A 28 -1.63 -1.34 -10.51
CA HIS A 28 -0.71 -0.39 -9.86
C HIS A 28 -1.43 0.93 -9.53
N TYR A 29 -2.02 1.60 -10.52
CA TYR A 29 -2.72 2.86 -10.29
C TYR A 29 -3.91 2.73 -9.33
N TYR A 30 -4.68 1.64 -9.44
CA TYR A 30 -5.77 1.34 -8.52
C TYR A 30 -5.29 1.26 -7.07
N LEU A 31 -4.23 0.47 -6.80
CA LEU A 31 -3.69 0.30 -5.46
C LEU A 31 -3.04 1.59 -4.93
N THR A 32 -2.29 2.33 -5.75
CA THR A 32 -1.69 3.60 -5.36
C THR A 32 -2.74 4.63 -4.95
N ILE A 33 -3.85 4.76 -5.71
CA ILE A 33 -4.97 5.63 -5.34
C ILE A 33 -5.59 5.16 -4.03
N LEU A 34 -5.86 3.86 -3.91
CA LEU A 34 -6.49 3.26 -2.75
C LEU A 34 -5.67 3.51 -1.47
N GLU A 35 -4.37 3.22 -1.48
CA GLU A 35 -3.45 3.36 -0.35
C GLU A 35 -3.24 4.83 0.04
N SER A 36 -2.94 5.70 -0.94
CA SER A 36 -2.77 7.14 -0.70
C SER A 36 -4.05 7.77 -0.15
N THR A 37 -5.21 7.37 -0.63
CA THR A 37 -6.49 7.88 -0.10
C THR A 37 -6.81 7.28 1.27
N GLY A 38 -6.47 6.01 1.49
CA GLY A 38 -6.66 5.31 2.75
C GLY A 38 -5.83 5.89 3.89
N SER A 39 -4.66 6.45 3.59
CA SER A 39 -3.84 7.20 4.55
C SER A 39 -4.34 8.63 4.82
N GLY A 40 -5.39 9.06 4.10
CA GLY A 40 -5.99 10.39 4.25
C GLY A 40 -5.34 11.47 3.36
N ALA A 41 -4.48 11.11 2.40
CA ALA A 41 -3.86 12.07 1.51
C ALA A 41 -4.89 12.68 0.54
N ARG A 42 -4.86 14.02 0.45
CA ARG A 42 -5.68 14.77 -0.52
C ARG A 42 -5.17 14.60 -1.94
N GLU A 43 -3.86 14.53 -2.11
CA GLU A 43 -3.18 14.35 -3.39
C GLU A 43 -2.57 12.95 -3.47
N VAL A 44 -2.68 12.33 -4.64
CA VAL A 44 -2.07 11.02 -4.88
C VAL A 44 -0.65 11.23 -5.37
N THR A 45 0.31 10.79 -4.57
CA THR A 45 1.73 10.75 -4.95
C THR A 45 1.98 9.52 -5.81
N TRP A 46 2.24 9.74 -7.10
CA TRP A 46 2.52 8.66 -8.05
C TRP A 46 3.97 8.19 -7.87
N LEU A 47 4.17 7.08 -7.17
CA LEU A 47 5.48 6.46 -7.04
C LEU A 47 5.87 5.79 -8.37
N ARG A 48 7.10 6.04 -8.82
CA ARG A 48 7.69 5.34 -9.96
C ARG A 48 8.25 4.01 -9.48
N GLU A 49 7.39 3.00 -9.43
CA GLU A 49 7.81 1.63 -9.12
C GLU A 49 8.30 0.91 -10.39
N SER A 50 9.17 -0.08 -10.21
CA SER A 50 9.65 -0.89 -11.32
C SER A 50 8.50 -1.76 -11.89
N ILE A 51 8.57 -2.10 -13.18
CA ILE A 51 7.56 -2.97 -13.81
C ILE A 51 7.53 -4.35 -13.13
N THR A 52 8.68 -4.84 -12.65
CA THR A 52 8.80 -6.11 -11.94
C THR A 52 8.04 -6.12 -10.62
N ASP A 53 8.04 -5.01 -9.87
CA ASP A 53 7.27 -4.90 -8.61
C ASP A 53 5.76 -4.88 -8.88
N ASN A 54 5.37 -4.34 -10.04
CA ASN A 54 3.98 -4.23 -10.45
C ASN A 54 3.40 -5.55 -11.00
N PHE A 55 4.25 -6.46 -11.46
CA PHE A 55 3.84 -7.70 -12.11
C PHE A 55 2.89 -8.55 -11.26
N TRP A 56 3.09 -8.59 -9.94
CA TRP A 56 2.27 -9.42 -9.04
C TRP A 56 0.92 -8.80 -8.66
N LYS A 57 0.78 -7.47 -8.78
CA LYS A 57 -0.44 -6.72 -8.41
C LYS A 57 -1.71 -7.20 -9.13
N PRO A 58 -1.74 -7.44 -10.46
CA PRO A 58 -2.94 -7.95 -11.12
C PRO A 58 -3.31 -9.36 -10.65
N PHE A 59 -2.34 -10.24 -10.39
CA PHE A 59 -2.62 -11.58 -9.86
C PHE A 59 -3.21 -11.53 -8.45
N TYR A 60 -2.70 -10.63 -7.60
CA TYR A 60 -3.25 -10.39 -6.28
C TYR A 60 -4.72 -9.91 -6.34
N LEU A 61 -5.03 -8.94 -7.20
CA LEU A 61 -6.42 -8.46 -7.36
C LEU A 61 -7.34 -9.54 -7.95
N ALA A 62 -6.85 -10.30 -8.92
CA ALA A 62 -7.58 -11.40 -9.55
C ALA A 62 -7.83 -12.54 -8.55
N TRP A 63 -6.83 -12.89 -7.74
CA TRP A 63 -6.97 -13.88 -6.66
C TRP A 63 -8.08 -13.50 -5.68
N LEU A 64 -8.11 -12.26 -5.21
CA LEU A 64 -9.17 -11.78 -4.31
C LEU A 64 -10.55 -11.81 -4.97
N LEU A 65 -10.63 -11.52 -6.27
CA LEU A 65 -11.89 -11.60 -7.01
C LEU A 65 -12.37 -13.06 -7.15
N VAL A 66 -11.46 -13.97 -7.54
CA VAL A 66 -11.73 -15.40 -7.72
C VAL A 66 -12.16 -16.06 -6.40
N LEU A 67 -11.54 -15.67 -5.28
CA LEU A 67 -11.88 -16.15 -3.94
C LEU A 67 -13.39 -16.01 -3.64
N TRP A 68 -14.01 -14.92 -4.10
CA TRP A 68 -15.44 -14.67 -3.90
C TRP A 68 -16.30 -15.18 -5.05
N MET A 69 -15.88 -14.94 -6.28
CA MET A 69 -16.65 -15.33 -7.46
C MET A 69 -16.76 -16.85 -7.61
N GLY A 70 -15.73 -17.62 -7.26
CA GLY A 70 -15.71 -19.07 -7.43
C GLY A 70 -16.81 -19.77 -6.63
N PRO A 71 -16.81 -19.68 -5.29
CA PRO A 71 -17.86 -20.26 -4.45
C PRO A 71 -19.25 -19.69 -4.78
N ALA A 72 -19.34 -18.38 -5.01
CA ALA A 72 -20.62 -17.74 -5.35
C ALA A 72 -21.19 -18.23 -6.69
N TYR A 73 -20.34 -18.57 -7.67
CA TYR A 73 -20.74 -19.13 -8.96
C TYR A 73 -21.31 -20.54 -8.81
N VAL A 74 -20.70 -21.37 -7.97
CA VAL A 74 -21.25 -22.70 -7.66
C VAL A 74 -22.62 -22.56 -7.01
N VAL A 75 -22.78 -21.69 -6.01
CA VAL A 75 -24.07 -21.43 -5.35
C VAL A 75 -25.10 -20.83 -6.32
N GLY A 76 -24.70 -19.86 -7.15
CA GLY A 76 -25.58 -19.27 -8.14
C GLY A 76 -26.09 -20.29 -9.15
N ARG A 77 -25.21 -21.19 -9.61
CA ARG A 77 -25.57 -22.24 -10.57
C ARG A 77 -26.52 -23.27 -9.97
N THR A 78 -26.31 -23.69 -8.72
CA THR A 78 -27.22 -24.64 -8.05
C THR A 78 -28.60 -24.03 -7.84
N LEU A 79 -28.68 -22.75 -7.46
CA LEU A 79 -29.93 -22.01 -7.32
C LEU A 79 -30.64 -21.76 -8.65
N ALA A 80 -29.89 -21.48 -9.72
CA ALA A 80 -30.47 -21.32 -11.06
C ALA A 80 -31.10 -22.64 -11.56
N GLY A 81 -30.48 -23.78 -11.26
CA GLY A 81 -31.01 -25.10 -11.59
C GLY A 81 -32.30 -25.45 -10.84
N SER A 82 -32.42 -25.05 -9.56
CA SER A 82 -33.61 -25.34 -8.76
C SER A 82 -34.79 -24.41 -9.04
N THR A 83 -34.52 -23.14 -9.39
CA THR A 83 -35.56 -22.13 -9.64
C THR A 83 -35.96 -22.01 -11.11
N GLY A 84 -35.14 -22.55 -12.04
CA GLY A 84 -35.29 -22.35 -13.49
C GLY A 84 -34.91 -20.95 -13.97
N ALA A 85 -34.50 -20.05 -13.07
CA ALA A 85 -34.16 -18.67 -13.40
C ALA A 85 -32.66 -18.55 -13.75
N ALA A 86 -32.33 -18.66 -15.04
CA ALA A 86 -30.94 -18.62 -15.53
C ALA A 86 -30.14 -17.37 -15.09
N TRP A 87 -30.81 -16.22 -14.91
CA TRP A 87 -30.18 -14.97 -14.47
C TRP A 87 -29.60 -15.06 -13.05
N VAL A 88 -30.16 -15.92 -12.19
CA VAL A 88 -29.68 -16.13 -10.80
C VAL A 88 -28.24 -16.64 -10.80
N GLY A 89 -27.86 -17.43 -11.81
CA GLY A 89 -26.50 -17.96 -11.98
C GLY A 89 -25.44 -16.87 -12.13
N PHE A 90 -25.81 -15.69 -12.65
CA PHE A 90 -24.91 -14.55 -12.81
C PHE A 90 -25.08 -13.48 -11.72
N ALA A 91 -26.33 -13.24 -11.28
CA ALA A 91 -26.60 -12.24 -10.27
C ALA A 91 -25.96 -12.56 -8.92
N VAL A 92 -25.99 -13.84 -8.49
CA VAL A 92 -25.43 -14.26 -7.20
C VAL A 92 -23.91 -14.01 -7.12
N PRO A 93 -23.08 -14.43 -8.09
CA PRO A 93 -21.65 -14.11 -8.11
C PRO A 93 -21.35 -12.63 -8.14
N VAL A 94 -22.06 -11.88 -8.99
CA VAL A 94 -21.84 -10.44 -9.14
C VAL A 94 -22.18 -9.70 -7.85
N LEU A 95 -23.32 -10.02 -7.23
CA LEU A 95 -23.74 -9.43 -5.95
C LEU A 95 -22.77 -9.80 -4.83
N THR A 96 -22.33 -11.06 -4.77
CA THR A 96 -21.38 -11.53 -3.76
C THR A 96 -20.02 -10.84 -3.92
N ALA A 97 -19.50 -10.78 -5.14
CA ALA A 97 -18.26 -10.06 -5.43
C ALA A 97 -18.40 -8.59 -5.07
N TRP A 98 -19.49 -7.93 -5.46
CA TRP A 98 -19.74 -6.52 -5.16
C TRP A 98 -19.76 -6.22 -3.65
N LEU A 99 -20.39 -7.08 -2.84
CA LEU A 99 -20.48 -6.89 -1.39
C LEU A 99 -19.19 -7.27 -0.65
N LEU A 100 -18.52 -8.35 -1.03
CA LEU A 100 -17.42 -8.94 -0.25
C LEU A 100 -16.03 -8.52 -0.73
N TYR A 101 -15.88 -8.18 -2.02
CA TYR A 101 -14.62 -7.67 -2.57
C TYR A 101 -14.06 -6.46 -1.82
N PRO A 102 -14.81 -5.37 -1.56
CA PRO A 102 -14.29 -4.23 -0.81
C PRO A 102 -13.83 -4.62 0.60
N VAL A 103 -14.52 -5.56 1.24
CA VAL A 103 -14.14 -6.04 2.58
C VAL A 103 -12.82 -6.82 2.54
N SER A 104 -12.64 -7.69 1.55
CA SER A 104 -11.38 -8.43 1.39
C SER A 104 -10.20 -7.51 1.03
N GLN A 105 -10.43 -6.48 0.21
CA GLN A 105 -9.40 -5.50 -0.13
C GLN A 105 -8.94 -4.74 1.12
N LEU A 106 -9.88 -4.21 1.91
CA LEU A 106 -9.57 -3.52 3.16
C LEU A 106 -8.89 -4.44 4.19
N SER A 107 -9.31 -5.70 4.24
CA SER A 107 -8.69 -6.72 5.09
C SER A 107 -7.26 -6.98 4.70
N SER A 108 -6.98 -7.16 3.42
CA SER A 108 -5.63 -7.46 2.94
C SER A 108 -4.67 -6.28 3.11
N LEU A 109 -5.15 -5.03 2.98
CA LEU A 109 -4.35 -3.84 3.28
C LEU A 109 -4.05 -3.67 4.78
N SER A 110 -4.87 -4.28 5.65
CA SER A 110 -4.71 -4.20 7.11
C SER A 110 -3.96 -5.39 7.70
N ALA A 111 -3.85 -6.50 6.95
CA ALA A 111 -3.23 -7.73 7.40
C ALA A 111 -1.71 -7.67 7.22
N SER A 112 -0.98 -8.32 8.13
CA SER A 112 0.47 -8.53 7.97
C SER A 112 0.81 -9.57 6.89
N SER A 113 -0.19 -10.31 6.41
CA SER A 113 -0.03 -11.35 5.39
C SER A 113 -1.13 -11.26 4.34
N VAL A 114 -0.71 -11.28 3.08
CA VAL A 114 -1.56 -11.27 1.88
C VAL A 114 -2.51 -12.49 1.83
N TRP A 115 -2.15 -13.58 2.52
CA TRP A 115 -2.91 -14.84 2.51
C TRP A 115 -4.08 -14.88 3.51
N THR A 116 -4.32 -13.79 4.25
CA THR A 116 -5.45 -13.71 5.20
C THR A 116 -6.53 -12.78 4.65
N PRO A 117 -7.35 -13.23 3.68
CA PRO A 117 -8.30 -12.36 2.98
C PRO A 117 -9.41 -11.83 3.89
N LEU A 118 -9.60 -12.44 5.06
CA LEU A 118 -10.67 -12.13 5.99
C LEU A 118 -10.14 -11.98 7.41
N THR A 119 -9.96 -10.72 7.82
CA THR A 119 -9.76 -10.35 9.21
C THR A 119 -11.12 -9.96 9.80
N LEU A 120 -11.54 -10.68 10.84
CA LEU A 120 -12.83 -10.43 11.51
C LEU A 120 -12.94 -8.98 12.03
N GLN A 121 -11.79 -8.34 12.28
CA GLN A 121 -11.70 -6.94 12.72
C GLN A 121 -12.33 -5.97 11.71
N VAL A 122 -12.12 -6.14 10.40
CA VAL A 122 -12.69 -5.23 9.38
C VAL A 122 -14.22 -5.31 9.37
N PHE A 123 -14.80 -6.50 9.53
CA PHE A 123 -16.25 -6.66 9.65
C PHE A 123 -16.80 -5.95 10.88
N THR A 124 -16.14 -6.09 12.04
CA THR A 124 -16.59 -5.39 13.25
C THR A 124 -16.53 -3.88 13.09
N ARG A 125 -15.55 -3.34 12.35
CA ARG A 125 -15.45 -1.90 12.06
C ARG A 125 -16.51 -1.43 11.07
N LEU A 126 -16.80 -2.21 10.03
CA LEU A 126 -17.93 -1.94 9.11
C LEU A 126 -19.27 -1.92 9.86
N ALA A 127 -19.50 -2.92 10.71
CA ALA A 127 -20.73 -3.06 11.49
C ALA A 127 -20.93 -1.93 12.52
N GLN A 128 -19.86 -1.28 12.97
CA GLN A 128 -19.95 -0.10 13.85
C GLN A 128 -20.47 1.15 13.13
N LYS A 129 -20.33 1.25 11.81
CA LYS A 129 -20.76 2.40 11.01
C LYS A 129 -21.60 1.97 9.80
N PRO A 130 -22.75 1.32 10.00
CA PRO A 130 -23.54 0.73 8.92
C PRO A 130 -24.02 1.79 7.93
N GLY A 131 -24.35 3.02 8.38
CA GLY A 131 -24.76 4.11 7.48
C GLY A 131 -23.66 4.51 6.50
N VAL A 132 -22.39 4.51 6.93
CA VAL A 132 -21.23 4.82 6.07
C VAL A 132 -21.03 3.70 5.05
N THR A 133 -21.13 2.45 5.48
CA THR A 133 -21.00 1.27 4.61
C THR A 133 -22.12 1.18 3.58
N VAL A 134 -23.37 1.38 3.99
CA VAL A 134 -24.53 1.39 3.08
C VAL A 134 -24.40 2.55 2.08
N ALA A 135 -24.04 3.75 2.53
CA ALA A 135 -23.81 4.87 1.64
C ALA A 135 -22.70 4.59 0.62
N PHE A 136 -21.59 3.96 1.05
CA PHE A 136 -20.54 3.51 0.15
C PHE A 136 -21.07 2.51 -0.88
N LEU A 137 -21.78 1.46 -0.46
CA LEU A 137 -22.33 0.45 -1.38
C LEU A 137 -23.25 1.11 -2.41
N VAL A 138 -24.23 1.91 -1.96
CA VAL A 138 -25.16 2.63 -2.86
C VAL A 138 -24.39 3.51 -3.85
N LEU A 139 -23.35 4.22 -3.39
CA LEU A 139 -22.54 5.08 -4.25
C LEU A 139 -21.69 4.30 -5.26
N THR A 140 -21.31 3.06 -4.96
CA THR A 140 -20.56 2.22 -5.90
C THR A 140 -21.44 1.65 -7.02
N LEU A 141 -22.76 1.51 -6.84
CA LEU A 141 -23.67 1.02 -7.89
C LEU A 141 -23.54 1.80 -9.21
N PRO A 142 -23.66 3.14 -9.26
CA PRO A 142 -23.47 3.89 -10.50
C PRO A 142 -22.05 3.76 -11.06
N VAL A 143 -21.04 3.57 -10.20
CA VAL A 143 -19.64 3.36 -10.65
C VAL A 143 -19.49 2.00 -11.33
N PHE A 144 -20.12 0.95 -10.80
CA PHE A 144 -20.15 -0.37 -11.43
C PHE A 144 -20.98 -0.38 -12.71
N ALA A 145 -22.13 0.30 -12.73
CA ALA A 145 -22.91 0.47 -13.95
C ALA A 145 -22.10 1.18 -15.04
N LEU A 146 -21.41 2.28 -14.67
CA LEU A 146 -20.52 3.01 -15.56
C LEU A 146 -19.37 2.12 -16.07
N GLY A 147 -18.71 1.39 -15.17
CA GLY A 147 -17.63 0.47 -15.51
C GLY A 147 -18.11 -0.67 -16.43
N GLY A 148 -19.31 -1.21 -16.21
CA GLY A 148 -19.91 -2.24 -17.05
C GLY A 148 -20.24 -1.76 -18.46
N ILE A 149 -20.83 -0.57 -18.58
CA ILE A 149 -21.11 0.08 -19.88
C ILE A 149 -19.79 0.37 -20.61
N ALA A 150 -18.83 0.96 -19.90
CA ALA A 150 -17.50 1.28 -20.43
C ALA A 150 -16.75 0.03 -20.90
N PHE A 151 -16.79 -1.06 -20.12
CA PHE A 151 -16.19 -2.34 -20.48
C PHE A 151 -16.85 -2.95 -21.72
N ARG A 152 -18.19 -2.90 -21.80
CA ARG A 152 -18.93 -3.36 -22.98
C ARG A 152 -18.52 -2.59 -24.23
N TRP A 153 -18.46 -1.26 -24.17
CA TRP A 153 -18.03 -0.41 -25.29
C TRP A 153 -16.57 -0.60 -25.66
N ALA A 154 -15.69 -0.82 -24.68
CA ALA A 154 -14.29 -1.06 -24.95
C ALA A 154 -14.07 -2.41 -25.65
N PHE A 155 -14.57 -3.51 -25.07
CA PHE A 155 -14.12 -4.86 -25.42
C PHE A 155 -15.19 -5.77 -26.03
N LEU A 156 -16.48 -5.49 -25.86
CA LEU A 156 -17.54 -6.40 -26.30
C LEU A 156 -18.26 -5.97 -27.58
N THR A 157 -18.34 -4.66 -27.87
CA THR A 157 -18.98 -4.16 -29.10
C THR A 157 -18.12 -4.42 -30.33
N GLU A 158 -18.73 -5.00 -31.36
CA GLU A 158 -18.10 -5.29 -32.65
C GLU A 158 -18.35 -4.16 -33.65
N GLY A 159 -17.41 -3.91 -34.57
CA GLY A 159 -17.57 -2.94 -35.67
C GLY A 159 -17.43 -1.45 -35.30
N GLU A 160 -17.74 -1.04 -34.08
CA GLU A 160 -17.80 0.38 -33.70
C GLU A 160 -16.50 0.87 -33.01
N TRP A 161 -15.49 1.24 -33.79
CA TRP A 161 -14.17 1.66 -33.27
C TRP A 161 -14.21 2.91 -32.38
N HIS A 162 -15.11 3.85 -32.63
CA HIS A 162 -15.25 5.06 -31.81
C HIS A 162 -15.67 4.74 -30.35
N LEU A 163 -16.45 3.67 -30.14
CA LEU A 163 -16.80 3.21 -28.81
C LEU A 163 -15.61 2.66 -28.02
N LEU A 164 -14.57 2.13 -28.68
CA LEU A 164 -13.33 1.72 -28.01
C LEU A 164 -12.66 2.92 -27.36
N PHE A 165 -12.45 3.99 -28.14
CA PHE A 165 -11.77 5.19 -27.67
C PHE A 165 -12.56 5.98 -26.62
N THR A 166 -13.88 5.82 -26.60
CA THR A 166 -14.75 6.41 -25.57
C THR A 166 -14.83 5.52 -24.33
N GLY A 167 -14.94 4.20 -24.52
CA GLY A 167 -15.13 3.21 -23.45
C GLY A 167 -13.90 3.05 -22.57
N VAL A 168 -12.69 3.05 -23.14
CA VAL A 168 -11.46 2.82 -22.35
C VAL A 168 -11.20 3.95 -21.33
N PRO A 169 -11.22 5.25 -21.69
CA PRO A 169 -11.08 6.33 -20.70
C PRO A 169 -12.16 6.29 -19.64
N LEU A 170 -13.39 5.95 -20.02
CA LEU A 170 -14.51 5.83 -19.09
C LEU A 170 -14.32 4.67 -18.11
N LEU A 171 -13.73 3.56 -18.57
CA LEU A 171 -13.40 2.41 -17.73
C LEU A 171 -12.29 2.74 -16.73
N ALA A 172 -11.23 3.42 -17.19
CA ALA A 172 -10.16 3.92 -16.33
C ALA A 172 -10.70 4.90 -15.28
N PHE A 173 -11.57 5.82 -15.69
CA PHE A 173 -12.24 6.77 -14.80
C PHE A 173 -13.08 6.06 -13.73
N ALA A 174 -13.90 5.07 -14.12
CA ALA A 174 -14.70 4.28 -13.19
C ALA A 174 -13.81 3.52 -12.18
N GLY A 175 -12.70 2.93 -12.65
CA GLY A 175 -11.73 2.26 -11.80
C GLY A 175 -11.08 3.19 -10.77
N PHE A 176 -10.67 4.39 -11.18
CA PHE A 176 -10.08 5.39 -10.29
C PHE A 176 -11.09 5.93 -9.29
N LEU A 177 -12.33 6.17 -9.72
CA LEU A 177 -13.42 6.59 -8.84
C LEU A 177 -13.69 5.53 -7.78
N TYR A 178 -13.77 4.25 -8.18
CA TYR A 178 -13.96 3.15 -7.25
C TYR A 178 -12.80 3.03 -6.23
N ALA A 179 -11.55 3.11 -6.70
CA ALA A 179 -10.36 3.11 -5.83
C ALA A 179 -10.40 4.23 -4.79
N ARG A 180 -10.75 5.45 -5.23
CA ARG A 180 -10.85 6.63 -4.38
C ARG A 180 -11.95 6.48 -3.33
N LEU A 181 -13.13 5.99 -3.71
CA LEU A 181 -14.23 5.73 -2.77
C LEU A 181 -13.86 4.67 -1.74
N LEU A 182 -13.20 3.60 -2.17
CA LEU A 182 -12.77 2.52 -1.29
C LEU A 182 -11.68 3.00 -0.30
N GLY A 183 -10.74 3.83 -0.76
CA GLY A 183 -9.74 4.45 0.12
C GLY A 183 -10.36 5.41 1.13
N ARG A 184 -11.37 6.19 0.75
CA ARG A 184 -12.11 7.03 1.71
C ARG A 184 -12.84 6.18 2.74
N LEU A 185 -13.43 5.07 2.33
CA LEU A 185 -14.02 4.11 3.28
C LEU A 185 -12.95 3.58 4.25
N ALA A 186 -11.79 3.16 3.76
CA ALA A 186 -10.66 2.71 4.57
C ALA A 186 -10.28 3.75 5.63
N PHE A 187 -10.13 5.00 5.20
CA PHE A 187 -9.77 6.13 6.05
C PHE A 187 -10.84 6.41 7.13
N VAL A 188 -12.13 6.39 6.79
CA VAL A 188 -13.22 6.57 7.77
C VAL A 188 -13.23 5.45 8.82
N LEU A 189 -12.92 4.22 8.41
CA LEU A 189 -12.86 3.05 9.28
C LEU A 189 -11.64 3.07 10.20
N MET A 190 -10.54 3.72 9.82
CA MET A 190 -9.36 3.89 10.67
C MET A 190 -9.67 4.63 11.97
N PHE A 191 -10.69 5.50 11.98
CA PHE A 191 -11.14 6.23 13.18
C PHE A 191 -12.15 5.45 14.03
N THR A 192 -12.53 4.24 13.66
CA THR A 192 -13.40 3.39 14.49
C THR A 192 -12.57 2.71 15.58
N LYS A 193 -13.16 2.54 16.76
CA LYS A 193 -12.46 1.87 17.88
C LYS A 193 -12.45 0.37 17.62
N ASP A 194 -11.32 -0.28 17.89
CA ASP A 194 -11.24 -1.74 17.87
C ASP A 194 -12.10 -2.32 18.99
N LEU A 195 -13.30 -2.78 18.66
CA LEU A 195 -14.22 -3.45 19.59
C LEU A 195 -13.62 -4.75 20.16
N LEU A 196 -12.82 -5.44 19.35
CA LEU A 196 -12.19 -6.71 19.71
C LEU A 196 -10.88 -6.56 20.48
N LYS A 197 -10.25 -5.37 20.49
CA LYS A 197 -9.21 -5.07 21.46
C LYS A 197 -9.92 -4.85 22.79
N GLY A 198 -10.31 -5.96 23.42
CA GLY A 198 -10.78 -5.97 24.79
C GLY A 198 -9.82 -5.11 25.59
N LYS A 199 -10.36 -4.15 26.34
CA LYS A 199 -9.56 -3.28 27.21
C LYS A 199 -8.59 -4.19 27.95
N LYS A 200 -7.31 -4.20 27.56
CA LYS A 200 -6.30 -5.01 28.25
C LYS A 200 -6.46 -4.60 29.69
N LYS A 201 -7.00 -5.51 30.52
CA LYS A 201 -7.25 -5.23 31.95
C LYS A 201 -5.90 -4.74 32.43
N LYS A 202 -5.81 -3.45 32.72
CA LYS A 202 -4.58 -2.84 33.18
C LYS A 202 -4.19 -3.71 34.37
N LYS A 203 -3.11 -4.51 34.24
CA LYS A 203 -2.65 -5.36 35.34
C LYS A 203 -2.60 -4.40 36.52
N PRO A 204 -3.37 -4.66 37.60
CA PRO A 204 -3.42 -3.75 38.73
C PRO A 204 -1.96 -3.51 39.09
N LYS A 205 -1.54 -2.24 38.98
CA LYS A 205 -0.18 -1.86 39.35
C LYS A 205 -0.03 -2.41 40.76
N PRO A 206 0.93 -3.31 41.05
CA PRO A 206 1.13 -3.77 42.41
C PRO A 206 1.23 -2.49 43.24
N MET A 207 0.22 -2.27 44.09
CA MET A 207 0.26 -1.16 45.04
C MET A 207 1.53 -1.43 45.81
N ASP A 208 2.45 -0.46 45.76
CA ASP A 208 3.72 -0.51 46.46
C ASP A 208 3.44 -1.07 47.86
N ALA A 209 3.81 -2.34 48.04
CA ALA A 209 3.95 -2.89 49.36
C ALA A 209 4.94 -1.95 50.03
N THR A 210 4.51 -1.38 51.15
CA THR A 210 5.29 -0.53 52.05
C THR A 210 6.77 -0.92 51.99
N PRO A 211 7.70 0.03 51.76
CA PRO A 211 9.12 -0.31 51.70
C PRO A 211 9.47 -1.16 52.93
N PRO A 212 10.01 -2.37 52.75
CA PRO A 212 10.41 -3.18 53.88
C PRO A 212 11.43 -2.36 54.66
N THR A 213 11.12 -2.17 55.95
CA THR A 213 12.05 -1.68 56.94
C THR A 213 13.41 -2.34 56.71
N SER A 214 14.44 -1.52 56.60
CA SER A 214 15.82 -1.93 56.36
C SER A 214 16.29 -2.88 57.46
N THR A 215 16.11 -4.17 57.26
CA THR A 215 16.93 -5.18 57.91
C THR A 215 18.12 -5.39 56.99
N ASN A 216 19.30 -5.02 57.48
CA ASN A 216 20.59 -5.28 56.85
C ASN A 216 20.72 -6.78 56.54
N GLU A 217 20.39 -7.17 55.32
CA GLU A 217 20.68 -8.49 54.78
C GLU A 217 21.80 -8.33 53.75
N PRO A 218 22.90 -9.09 53.86
CA PRO A 218 24.08 -8.91 53.02
C PRO A 218 23.77 -9.14 51.54
N ALA A 219 24.30 -8.25 50.71
CA ALA A 219 24.09 -8.17 49.28
C ALA A 219 24.32 -9.52 48.57
N HIS A 220 23.23 -10.18 48.16
CA HIS A 220 23.29 -11.16 47.09
C HIS A 220 23.40 -10.41 45.75
N LEU A 221 24.57 -10.51 45.14
CA LEU A 221 24.82 -10.05 43.78
C LEU A 221 23.75 -10.64 42.84
N PRO A 222 23.14 -9.84 41.94
CA PRO A 222 22.23 -10.37 40.95
C PRO A 222 22.97 -11.41 40.11
N VAL A 223 22.41 -12.62 40.05
CA VAL A 223 22.88 -13.69 39.17
C VAL A 223 22.79 -13.15 37.74
N GLU A 224 23.96 -12.82 37.19
CA GLU A 224 24.17 -12.48 35.81
C GLU A 224 23.66 -13.67 34.97
N VAL A 225 22.53 -13.47 34.31
CA VAL A 225 21.95 -14.47 33.40
C VAL A 225 22.96 -14.62 32.27
N SER A 226 23.71 -15.72 32.32
CA SER A 226 24.80 -16.00 31.40
C SER A 226 24.30 -15.86 29.97
N ASP A 227 24.98 -14.99 29.21
CA ASP A 227 24.72 -14.82 27.79
C ASP A 227 24.78 -16.19 27.09
N PRO A 228 23.80 -16.50 26.21
CA PRO A 228 23.84 -17.74 25.45
C PRO A 228 25.14 -17.81 24.65
N THR A 229 25.83 -18.94 24.75
CA THR A 229 27.09 -19.20 24.05
C THR A 229 26.95 -18.88 22.55
N PRO A 230 27.86 -18.08 21.96
CA PRO A 230 27.80 -17.69 20.56
C PRO A 230 27.68 -18.91 19.63
N ILE A 231 26.65 -18.92 18.79
CA ILE A 231 26.47 -19.95 17.77
C ILE A 231 27.49 -19.68 16.66
N MET A 232 28.55 -20.47 16.62
CA MET A 232 29.58 -20.42 15.58
C MET A 232 29.04 -21.05 14.28
N THR A 233 28.64 -20.23 13.32
CA THR A 233 28.38 -20.69 11.95
C THR A 233 29.69 -20.72 11.15
N PRO A 234 30.09 -21.85 10.54
CA PRO A 234 31.45 -22.09 10.02
C PRO A 234 31.89 -21.26 8.80
N LEU A 235 31.07 -20.33 8.30
CA LEU A 235 31.37 -19.54 7.09
C LEU A 235 31.31 -18.02 7.26
N ASP A 236 30.75 -17.48 8.35
CA ASP A 236 30.41 -16.04 8.44
C ASP A 236 31.09 -15.26 9.58
N GLY A 237 32.05 -15.86 10.29
CA GLY A 237 32.72 -15.17 11.41
C GLY A 237 31.77 -14.84 12.57
N GLU A 238 32.29 -14.16 13.58
CA GLU A 238 31.55 -13.84 14.81
C GLU A 238 30.47 -12.78 14.53
N ILE A 239 29.24 -13.23 14.25
CA ILE A 239 28.08 -12.36 14.13
C ILE A 239 27.73 -11.86 15.54
N VAL A 240 28.28 -10.71 15.92
CA VAL A 240 27.87 -9.97 17.12
C VAL A 240 26.41 -9.56 16.90
N GLY A 241 25.49 -10.34 17.46
CA GLY A 241 24.07 -10.08 17.38
C GLY A 241 23.77 -8.68 17.89
N TYR A 242 23.05 -7.88 17.11
CA TYR A 242 22.53 -6.60 17.58
C TYR A 242 21.78 -6.86 18.89
N ASN A 243 22.28 -6.25 19.97
CA ASN A 243 21.66 -6.27 21.29
C ASN A 243 20.39 -5.41 21.25
N VAL A 244 19.39 -5.88 20.49
CA VAL A 244 18.04 -5.35 20.55
C VAL A 244 17.46 -5.94 21.83
N LEU A 245 17.62 -5.20 22.93
CA LEU A 245 16.82 -5.40 24.12
C LEU A 245 15.36 -5.21 23.70
N ILE A 246 14.70 -6.30 23.30
CA ILE A 246 13.25 -6.39 23.14
C ILE A 246 12.67 -6.41 24.55
N ALA A 247 12.80 -5.27 25.25
CA ALA A 247 11.93 -4.96 26.36
C ALA A 247 10.57 -4.58 25.75
N ASP A 248 9.78 -5.61 25.47
CA ASP A 248 8.42 -5.58 24.93
C ASP A 248 7.43 -4.90 25.91
N ASP A 249 7.51 -3.59 26.02
CA ASP A 249 6.32 -2.75 26.13
C ASP A 249 6.70 -1.29 25.83
N PRO A 250 6.18 -0.67 24.75
CA PRO A 250 6.37 0.76 24.54
C PRO A 250 5.81 1.49 25.78
N PRO A 251 6.58 2.40 26.41
CA PRO A 251 6.15 3.06 27.63
C PRO A 251 4.79 3.70 27.41
N VAL A 252 3.85 3.36 28.31
CA VAL A 252 2.48 3.89 28.29
C VAL A 252 2.55 5.39 28.07
N PRO A 253 1.93 5.94 26.99
CA PRO A 253 2.10 7.33 26.63
C PRO A 253 1.68 8.19 27.82
N LYS A 254 2.68 8.83 28.46
CA LYS A 254 2.43 9.79 29.54
C LYS A 254 1.45 10.82 28.99
N LYS A 255 0.37 11.05 29.73
CA LYS A 255 -0.68 12.04 29.42
C LYS A 255 0.03 13.32 28.99
N ARG A 256 -0.07 13.66 27.70
CA ARG A 256 0.70 14.74 27.04
C ARG A 256 0.71 15.96 27.95
N VAL A 257 1.88 16.28 28.48
CA VAL A 257 2.14 17.61 29.01
C VAL A 257 1.98 18.53 27.81
N LYS A 258 1.01 19.46 27.86
CA LYS A 258 0.96 20.56 26.91
C LYS A 258 2.32 21.24 27.01
N ALA A 259 3.14 21.10 25.96
CA ALA A 259 4.27 21.99 25.80
C ALA A 259 3.64 23.36 25.53
N GLU A 260 3.52 24.17 26.58
CA GLU A 260 3.35 25.60 26.41
C GLU A 260 4.65 26.07 25.76
N VAL A 261 4.52 26.56 24.53
CA VAL A 261 5.60 27.28 23.86
C VAL A 261 5.78 28.54 24.69
N ILE A 262 6.80 28.54 25.54
CA ILE A 262 7.29 29.78 26.14
C ILE A 262 7.95 30.53 24.98
N GLU A 263 7.26 31.55 24.47
CA GLU A 263 7.82 32.57 23.56
C GLU A 263 8.85 33.39 24.33
N ASP A 264 10.00 32.78 24.64
CA ASP A 264 11.19 33.53 24.98
C ASP A 264 11.88 33.87 23.66
N ASP A 265 11.61 35.08 23.15
CA ASP A 265 12.38 35.68 22.07
C ASP A 265 13.86 35.63 22.46
N PRO A 266 14.71 34.86 21.76
CA PRO A 266 16.13 34.87 22.05
C PRO A 266 16.66 36.28 21.76
N PRO A 267 17.47 36.87 22.65
CA PRO A 267 18.12 38.14 22.36
C PRO A 267 18.88 38.02 21.05
N GLU A 268 18.69 38.99 20.15
CA GLU A 268 19.37 39.11 18.86
C GLU A 268 20.89 39.05 19.07
N LEU A 269 21.45 37.85 18.98
CA LEU A 269 22.89 37.63 18.92
C LEU A 269 23.32 38.04 17.53
N GLY A 270 23.93 39.23 17.47
CA GLY A 270 24.45 39.87 16.28
C GLY A 270 25.16 38.87 15.37
N SER A 271 24.78 38.93 14.09
CA SER A 271 25.39 38.20 12.98
C SER A 271 26.91 38.37 13.00
N ALA A 272 27.62 37.34 13.45
CA ALA A 272 29.06 37.26 13.30
C ALA A 272 29.39 37.15 11.79
N PRO A 273 30.45 37.84 11.32
CA PRO A 273 30.83 37.83 9.91
C PRO A 273 31.19 36.42 9.45
N ILE A 274 30.54 35.99 8.36
CA ILE A 274 30.80 34.74 7.68
C ILE A 274 32.26 34.76 7.19
N SER A 275 33.11 33.96 7.82
CA SER A 275 34.49 33.78 7.41
C SER A 275 34.55 33.07 6.05
N PRO A 276 35.33 33.57 5.07
CA PRO A 276 35.37 33.02 3.72
C PRO A 276 35.88 31.57 3.74
N ARG A 277 35.01 30.66 3.30
CA ARG A 277 35.28 29.23 3.16
C ARG A 277 36.43 29.03 2.16
N LYS A 278 37.56 28.50 2.64
CA LYS A 278 38.69 28.05 1.81
C LYS A 278 38.19 27.07 0.74
N PRO A 279 38.57 27.24 -0.54
CA PRO A 279 38.22 26.28 -1.59
C PRO A 279 38.89 24.93 -1.29
N ALA A 280 38.08 23.86 -1.33
CA ALA A 280 38.58 22.50 -1.22
C ALA A 280 39.49 22.17 -2.42
N PRO A 281 40.59 21.42 -2.22
CA PRO A 281 41.46 21.02 -3.31
C PRO A 281 40.69 20.12 -4.29
N ALA A 282 40.80 20.43 -5.57
CA ALA A 282 40.25 19.65 -6.68
C ALA A 282 40.93 18.27 -6.72
N THR A 283 40.27 17.24 -6.20
CA THR A 283 40.71 15.85 -6.33
C THR A 283 40.16 15.24 -7.62
N SER A 284 41.08 15.12 -8.57
CA SER A 284 41.28 14.02 -9.53
C SER A 284 40.07 13.40 -10.24
N SER A 285 40.06 13.64 -11.56
CA SER A 285 39.60 12.76 -12.64
C SER A 285 39.19 11.34 -12.24
N ARG A 286 37.86 11.13 -12.16
CA ARG A 286 37.24 9.81 -12.07
C ARG A 286 37.24 9.18 -13.46
N GLY A 287 38.36 8.57 -13.83
CA GLY A 287 38.47 7.73 -15.02
C GLY A 287 37.52 6.54 -14.91
N ALA A 288 36.80 6.25 -15.99
CA ALA A 288 35.94 5.09 -16.12
C ALA A 288 36.78 3.81 -15.92
N ARG A 289 36.66 3.18 -14.76
CA ARG A 289 37.27 1.89 -14.44
C ARG A 289 36.38 0.81 -15.06
N THR A 290 36.79 0.31 -16.22
CA THR A 290 36.25 -0.92 -16.80
C THR A 290 36.66 -2.08 -15.91
N TRP A 291 35.68 -2.73 -15.28
CA TRP A 291 35.89 -3.97 -14.55
C TRP A 291 36.25 -5.07 -15.57
N THR A 292 37.42 -5.66 -15.44
CA THR A 292 37.86 -6.83 -16.20
C THR A 292 37.94 -8.02 -15.24
N ASP A 293 37.56 -9.22 -15.72
CA ASP A 293 37.48 -10.48 -14.94
C ASP A 293 38.83 -11.00 -14.35
N GLU A 294 39.88 -10.18 -14.35
CA GLU A 294 41.20 -10.51 -13.79
C GLU A 294 41.43 -9.92 -12.39
N ASP A 295 40.49 -9.15 -11.82
CA ASP A 295 40.56 -8.61 -10.46
C ASP A 295 40.06 -9.61 -9.37
N ASP A 296 40.26 -10.92 -9.60
CA ASP A 296 40.13 -11.98 -8.59
C ASP A 296 41.40 -12.02 -7.69
N ASP A 297 41.84 -10.83 -7.27
CA ASP A 297 43.06 -10.66 -6.51
C ASP A 297 42.79 -11.12 -5.07
N ALA A 298 43.32 -12.30 -4.75
CA ALA A 298 43.34 -12.96 -3.44
C ALA A 298 44.17 -12.19 -2.40
N THR A 299 44.05 -10.87 -2.37
CA THR A 299 44.62 -10.04 -1.33
C THR A 299 43.67 -10.10 -0.13
N PRO A 300 44.12 -10.64 1.03
CA PRO A 300 43.30 -10.67 2.22
C PRO A 300 42.96 -9.21 2.57
N TYR A 301 41.67 -8.89 2.56
CA TYR A 301 41.17 -7.62 3.05
C TYR A 301 41.74 -7.41 4.45
N ASN A 302 42.63 -6.44 4.59
CA ASN A 302 43.16 -6.07 5.89
C ASN A 302 42.03 -5.33 6.61
N VAL A 303 41.21 -6.09 7.33
CA VAL A 303 40.18 -5.57 8.24
C VAL A 303 40.94 -4.92 9.38
N ASN A 304 41.31 -3.65 9.18
CA ASN A 304 41.80 -2.83 10.28
C ASN A 304 40.71 -2.89 11.36
N ALA A 305 41.06 -3.46 12.51
CA ALA A 305 40.19 -3.45 13.67
C ALA A 305 39.69 -2.00 13.82
N PRO A 306 38.37 -1.76 13.87
CA PRO A 306 37.87 -0.41 13.99
C PRO A 306 38.50 0.18 15.23
N GLU A 307 39.41 1.13 15.03
CA GLU A 307 39.92 1.97 16.11
C GLU A 307 38.66 2.58 16.70
N ALA A 308 38.27 2.07 17.87
CA ALA A 308 37.16 2.60 18.64
C ALA A 308 37.61 3.98 19.10
N VAL A 309 37.46 4.97 18.21
CA VAL A 309 37.52 6.37 18.55
C VAL A 309 36.48 6.49 19.66
N PRO A 310 36.89 6.74 20.92
CA PRO A 310 35.94 6.89 22.00
C PRO A 310 35.04 8.04 21.58
N GLU A 311 33.79 7.72 21.21
CA GLU A 311 32.79 8.73 20.94
C GLU A 311 32.72 9.57 22.20
N GLU A 312 33.30 10.77 22.14
CA GLU A 312 33.14 11.78 23.17
C GLU A 312 31.64 11.88 23.40
N CYS A 313 31.22 11.36 24.55
CA CYS A 313 29.82 11.22 24.92
C CYS A 313 29.18 12.59 24.72
N ALA A 314 28.44 12.72 23.61
CA ALA A 314 28.04 14.03 23.12
C ALA A 314 27.38 14.77 24.28
N PRO A 315 27.83 15.99 24.61
CA PRO A 315 27.43 16.65 25.85
C PRO A 315 25.91 16.66 25.92
N LYS A 316 25.38 16.22 27.08
CA LYS A 316 23.94 16.15 27.46
C LYS A 316 23.18 17.50 27.37
N ARG A 317 23.67 18.47 26.62
CA ARG A 317 22.85 19.55 26.07
C ARG A 317 21.92 18.92 25.05
N VAL A 318 20.80 18.44 25.59
CA VAL A 318 19.56 18.08 24.90
C VAL A 318 19.43 19.00 23.69
N PHE A 319 19.69 18.44 22.50
CA PHE A 319 19.31 19.08 21.25
C PHE A 319 17.82 19.36 21.39
N LYS A 320 17.47 20.63 21.65
CA LYS A 320 16.08 21.06 21.50
C LYS A 320 15.75 20.72 20.05
N PRO A 321 14.79 19.81 19.79
CA PRO A 321 14.45 19.44 18.42
C PRO A 321 14.11 20.73 17.68
N LYS A 322 14.47 20.80 16.40
CA LYS A 322 14.18 22.01 15.62
C LYS A 322 12.68 22.28 15.69
N ALA A 323 12.28 23.54 15.56
CA ALA A 323 10.86 23.91 15.56
C ALA A 323 10.05 23.11 14.53
N GLU A 324 10.67 22.72 13.41
CA GLU A 324 10.12 21.82 12.40
C GLU A 324 9.90 20.39 12.92
N ASP A 325 10.86 19.81 13.65
CA ASP A 325 10.70 18.49 14.28
C ASP A 325 9.64 18.52 15.39
N LEU A 326 9.59 19.63 16.15
CA LEU A 326 8.54 19.87 17.13
C LEU A 326 7.17 20.05 16.48
N ALA A 327 7.09 20.70 15.31
CA ALA A 327 5.86 20.82 14.53
C ALA A 327 5.40 19.46 13.98
N LEU A 328 6.34 18.61 13.51
CA LEU A 328 6.05 17.22 13.12
C LEU A 328 5.58 16.35 14.32
N LEU A 329 6.10 16.62 15.51
CA LEU A 329 5.67 15.98 16.77
C LEU A 329 4.33 16.52 17.29
N ASP A 330 3.98 17.76 16.93
CA ASP A 330 2.71 18.38 17.30
C ASP A 330 1.60 17.78 16.44
N ARG A 331 1.07 16.63 16.91
CA ARG A 331 -0.11 15.90 16.39
C ARG A 331 -1.39 16.73 16.21
N ARG A 332 -1.34 18.07 16.24
CA ARG A 332 -2.47 18.93 15.87
C ARG A 332 -2.83 18.77 14.39
N ASP A 333 -1.89 18.33 13.56
CA ASP A 333 -2.13 17.95 12.16
C ASP A 333 -2.66 16.52 11.99
N ALA A 334 -2.98 15.82 13.09
CA ALA A 334 -3.68 14.54 12.98
C ALA A 334 -4.95 14.75 12.16
N PRO A 335 -5.13 14.02 11.05
CA PRO A 335 -6.16 14.34 10.10
C PRO A 335 -7.53 14.15 10.77
N LYS A 336 -8.39 15.17 10.66
CA LYS A 336 -9.72 15.15 11.30
C LYS A 336 -10.56 14.08 10.64
N ALA A 337 -11.27 13.29 11.46
CA ALA A 337 -12.16 12.25 10.95
C ALA A 337 -13.23 12.87 10.02
N PRO A 338 -13.29 12.45 8.74
CA PRO A 338 -14.28 12.99 7.83
C PRO A 338 -15.66 12.48 8.24
N LYS A 339 -16.65 13.38 8.20
CA LYS A 339 -18.04 13.06 8.56
C LYS A 339 -18.75 12.26 7.46
N GLN A 340 -18.31 12.40 6.20
CA GLN A 340 -18.94 11.82 5.02
C GLN A 340 -17.90 11.10 4.16
N VAL A 341 -18.30 10.00 3.53
CA VAL A 341 -17.45 9.23 2.58
C VAL A 341 -17.25 10.02 1.29
N TRP A 342 -18.25 10.82 0.92
CA TRP A 342 -18.24 11.63 -0.28
C TRP A 342 -17.99 13.10 0.07
N SER A 343 -17.10 13.72 -0.68
CA SER A 343 -16.79 15.14 -0.61
C SER A 343 -16.41 15.63 -2.00
N ALA A 344 -16.44 16.95 -2.22
CA ALA A 344 -15.97 17.56 -3.46
C ALA A 344 -14.49 17.20 -3.77
N GLU A 345 -13.71 16.77 -2.77
CA GLU A 345 -12.33 16.29 -2.95
C GLU A 345 -12.24 15.04 -3.86
N VAL A 346 -13.32 14.27 -3.99
CA VAL A 346 -13.39 13.13 -4.93
C VAL A 346 -13.37 13.63 -6.38
N VAL A 347 -14.00 14.78 -6.66
CA VAL A 347 -14.02 15.38 -8.00
C VAL A 347 -12.73 16.15 -8.28
N VAL A 348 -12.23 16.91 -7.31
CA VAL A 348 -10.96 17.65 -7.42
C VAL A 348 -9.78 16.73 -7.75
N PHE A 349 -9.80 15.49 -7.25
CA PHE A 349 -8.80 14.47 -7.55
C PHE A 349 -8.60 14.22 -9.06
N PHE A 350 -9.66 14.30 -9.87
CA PHE A 350 -9.56 14.09 -11.33
C PHE A 350 -8.93 15.26 -12.08
N VAL A 351 -8.85 16.44 -11.46
CA VAL A 351 -8.22 17.63 -12.04
C VAL A 351 -6.72 17.65 -11.73
N GLN A 352 -6.23 16.77 -10.86
CA GLN A 352 -4.81 16.70 -10.52
C GLN A 352 -3.99 16.26 -11.75
N PRO A 353 -2.87 16.92 -12.06
CA PRO A 353 -2.08 16.64 -13.27
C PRO A 353 -1.56 15.21 -13.30
N GLY A 354 -1.19 14.65 -12.13
CA GLY A 354 -0.78 13.25 -12.02
C GLY A 354 -1.90 12.27 -12.37
N THR A 355 -3.13 12.55 -11.92
CA THR A 355 -4.32 11.73 -12.23
C THR A 355 -4.67 11.79 -13.70
N ILE A 356 -4.62 12.97 -14.32
CA ILE A 356 -4.82 13.14 -15.76
C ILE A 356 -3.78 12.35 -16.54
N SER A 357 -2.50 12.45 -16.16
CA SER A 357 -1.43 11.68 -16.79
C SER A 357 -1.66 10.16 -16.66
N ALA A 358 -2.01 9.68 -15.46
CA ALA A 358 -2.29 8.26 -15.23
C ALA A 358 -3.51 7.77 -16.04
N LEU A 359 -4.56 8.58 -16.12
CA LEU A 359 -5.76 8.30 -16.91
C LEU A 359 -5.43 8.21 -18.41
N MET A 360 -4.63 9.14 -18.94
CA MET A 360 -4.20 9.15 -20.34
C MET A 360 -3.33 7.94 -20.67
N THR A 361 -2.34 7.63 -19.83
CA THR A 361 -1.49 6.43 -19.99
C THR A 361 -2.32 5.16 -19.99
N LEU A 362 -3.22 5.01 -19.00
CA LEU A 362 -4.07 3.83 -18.90
C LEU A 362 -5.06 3.73 -20.08
N SER A 363 -5.56 4.87 -20.56
CA SER A 363 -6.43 4.95 -21.73
C SER A 363 -5.72 4.52 -23.02
N LEU A 364 -4.48 4.97 -23.21
CA LEU A 364 -3.66 4.57 -24.36
C LEU A 364 -3.39 3.06 -24.35
N LEU A 365 -2.94 2.52 -23.22
CA LEU A 365 -2.68 1.08 -23.07
C LEU A 365 -3.94 0.25 -23.27
N GLY A 366 -5.08 0.70 -22.72
CA GLY A 366 -6.36 0.00 -22.88
C GLY A 366 -6.90 0.07 -24.31
N ALA A 367 -6.67 1.16 -25.03
CA ALA A 367 -7.02 1.27 -26.45
C ALA A 367 -6.18 0.32 -27.30
N LEU A 368 -4.87 0.19 -27.03
CA LEU A 368 -4.01 -0.79 -27.70
C LEU A 368 -4.47 -2.23 -27.41
N ALA A 369 -4.74 -2.57 -26.15
CA ALA A 369 -5.26 -3.87 -25.77
C ALA A 369 -6.60 -4.17 -26.44
N GLY A 370 -7.56 -3.24 -26.40
CA GLY A 370 -8.87 -3.40 -27.02
C GLY A 370 -8.81 -3.48 -28.54
N ALA A 371 -7.89 -2.75 -29.20
CA ALA A 371 -7.66 -2.87 -30.63
C ALA A 371 -7.17 -4.27 -31.00
N MET A 372 -6.20 -4.82 -30.26
CA MET A 372 -5.71 -6.18 -30.48
C MET A 372 -6.79 -7.24 -30.24
N VAL A 373 -7.61 -7.09 -29.20
CA VAL A 373 -8.76 -7.97 -28.95
C VAL A 373 -9.76 -7.94 -30.10
N ARG A 374 -10.06 -6.75 -30.64
CA ARG A 374 -10.99 -6.60 -31.78
C ARG A 374 -10.43 -7.20 -33.06
N VAL A 375 -9.14 -7.01 -33.35
CA VAL A 375 -8.47 -7.66 -34.48
C VAL A 375 -8.53 -9.18 -34.31
N ALA A 376 -8.17 -9.71 -33.13
CA ALA A 376 -8.24 -11.15 -32.87
C ALA A 376 -9.66 -11.70 -33.05
N ARG A 377 -10.70 -10.97 -32.64
CA ARG A 377 -12.10 -11.36 -32.86
C ARG A 377 -12.47 -11.39 -34.35
N GLN A 378 -12.08 -10.38 -35.12
CA GLN A 378 -12.39 -10.29 -36.55
C GLN A 378 -11.80 -11.45 -37.37
N PHE A 379 -10.64 -11.97 -36.97
CA PHE A 379 -9.98 -13.08 -37.65
C PHE A 379 -10.23 -14.46 -37.00
N ASN A 380 -11.13 -14.56 -36.01
CA ASN A 380 -11.40 -15.82 -35.32
C ASN A 380 -12.04 -16.84 -36.30
N PRO A 381 -11.35 -17.95 -36.63
CA PRO A 381 -11.87 -18.94 -37.57
C PRO A 381 -13.11 -19.67 -37.03
N ALA A 382 -13.29 -19.73 -35.71
CA ALA A 382 -14.44 -20.37 -35.07
C ALA A 382 -15.71 -19.50 -35.11
N ALA A 383 -15.60 -18.22 -35.45
CA ALA A 383 -16.75 -17.32 -35.48
C ALA A 383 -17.73 -17.60 -36.63
N GLY A 384 -17.44 -18.58 -37.50
CA GLY A 384 -18.35 -19.00 -38.57
C GLY A 384 -18.71 -17.84 -39.49
N GLY A 385 -17.69 -17.16 -40.03
CA GLY A 385 -17.94 -16.08 -40.98
C GLY A 385 -18.58 -16.62 -42.25
N GLU A 386 -19.77 -16.12 -42.57
CA GLU A 386 -20.40 -16.23 -43.90
C GLU A 386 -19.49 -15.72 -45.02
#